data_AF-A0A164T548-F1
#
_entry.id   AF-A0A164T548-F1
#
_cell.length_a   1.000
_cell.length_b   1.000
_cell.length_c   1.000
_cell.angle_alpha   90.00
_cell.angle_beta   90.00
_cell.angle_gamma   90.00
#
_symmetry.space_group_name_H-M   'P 1'
#
loop_
_entity.id
_entity.type
_entity.pdbx_description
1 polymer ?
#
loop_
_entity_poly.entity_id
_entity_poly.type
_entity_poly.pdbx_seq_one_letter_code
_entity_poly.pdbx_strand_id
1 'polypeptide(L)'
;MPESPEDAQDFSEDDSEDLEALLLHVYHINPIILNLTFDKIASILRASQKYGFESIGDAARASFQELYPSDPFAEFANWKRTEEAALLSVKYFIEPTIKPLLYTLITEVGLGLDENEDPNAPINDQPLPRHKEDTDLQINANIVDRCRYGFHKITQAFTPSLFQPTNSDILAGRWSDLVVIPALQHSWASMPIQALREIRKIDWAAEGVCGTCCLQKDEDWKKEAEEFWEQLDDLLQLPDYKKSNVFRG
;
A
#
# COMPACT_ATOMS: atom_id res chain seq x y z
N MET A 1 -12.77 55.94 -14.09
CA MET A 1 -13.21 54.61 -14.55
C MET A 1 -12.70 54.45 -15.97
N PRO A 2 -11.78 53.51 -16.18
CA PRO A 2 -12.18 52.11 -16.31
C PRO A 2 -11.55 51.20 -15.25
N GLU A 3 -12.32 50.17 -14.89
CA GLU A 3 -11.96 49.10 -13.98
C GLU A 3 -10.90 48.19 -14.60
N SER A 4 -9.94 47.77 -13.78
CA SER A 4 -8.93 46.78 -14.09
C SER A 4 -9.60 45.41 -14.22
N PRO A 5 -9.25 44.56 -15.20
CA PRO A 5 -9.76 43.20 -15.22
C PRO A 5 -9.09 42.41 -14.09
N GLU A 6 -9.82 42.25 -12.98
CA GLU A 6 -9.54 41.29 -11.92
C GLU A 6 -9.72 39.87 -12.47
N ASP A 7 -8.66 39.08 -12.36
CA ASP A 7 -8.67 37.65 -12.02
C ASP A 7 -9.68 36.76 -12.74
N ALA A 8 -9.47 36.54 -14.04
CA ALA A 8 -9.92 35.29 -14.65
C ALA A 8 -9.01 34.17 -14.14
N GLN A 9 -9.44 33.47 -13.09
CA GLN A 9 -8.87 32.17 -12.71
C GLN A 9 -8.98 31.25 -13.92
N ASP A 10 -7.85 30.97 -14.54
CA ASP A 10 -7.72 30.03 -15.65
C ASP A 10 -8.04 28.63 -15.11
N PHE A 11 -9.19 28.09 -15.48
CA PHE A 11 -9.59 26.73 -15.13
C PHE A 11 -8.76 25.77 -15.98
N SER A 12 -7.94 24.92 -15.36
CA SER A 12 -7.25 23.86 -16.09
C SER A 12 -8.26 22.85 -16.65
N GLU A 13 -7.90 22.13 -17.72
CA GLU A 13 -8.76 21.06 -18.28
C GLU A 13 -9.08 19.99 -17.22
N ASP A 14 -8.09 19.62 -16.38
CA ASP A 14 -8.25 18.69 -15.25
C ASP A 14 -9.30 19.19 -14.23
N ASP A 15 -9.37 20.50 -13.99
CA ASP A 15 -10.36 21.10 -13.08
C ASP A 15 -11.78 21.00 -13.63
N SER A 16 -11.94 21.05 -14.96
CA SER A 16 -13.23 20.95 -15.63
C SER A 16 -13.79 19.53 -15.53
N GLU A 17 -12.96 18.51 -15.77
CA GLU A 17 -13.37 17.10 -15.68
C GLU A 17 -13.74 16.71 -14.23
N ASP A 18 -12.95 17.16 -13.26
CA ASP A 18 -13.19 16.91 -11.84
C ASP A 18 -14.51 17.56 -11.38
N LEU A 19 -14.80 18.80 -11.81
CA LEU A 19 -16.05 19.47 -11.52
C LEU A 19 -17.24 18.81 -12.22
N GLU A 20 -17.09 18.37 -13.47
CA GLU A 20 -18.14 17.65 -14.20
C GLU A 20 -18.51 16.34 -13.49
N ALA A 21 -17.52 15.56 -13.06
CA ALA A 21 -17.74 14.32 -12.31
C ALA A 21 -18.52 14.56 -11.00
N LEU A 22 -18.20 15.65 -10.29
CA LEU A 22 -18.90 16.07 -9.08
C LEU A 22 -20.35 16.50 -9.38
N LEU A 23 -20.56 17.32 -10.41
CA LEU A 23 -21.91 17.78 -10.79
C LEU A 23 -22.78 16.59 -11.22
N LEU A 24 -22.23 15.66 -11.99
CA LEU A 24 -22.92 14.43 -12.38
C LEU A 24 -23.37 13.64 -11.14
N HIS A 25 -22.53 13.57 -10.11
CA HIS A 25 -22.87 12.93 -8.84
C HIS A 25 -24.01 13.66 -8.09
N VAL A 26 -23.98 14.99 -8.05
CA VAL A 26 -24.99 15.82 -7.35
C VAL A 26 -26.35 15.80 -8.05
N TYR A 27 -26.38 15.84 -9.38
CA TYR A 27 -27.62 15.93 -10.16
C TYR A 27 -28.37 14.60 -10.30
N HIS A 28 -27.69 13.47 -10.13
CA HIS A 28 -28.34 12.16 -10.08
C HIS A 28 -28.73 11.83 -8.63
N ILE A 29 -30.02 12.00 -8.28
CA ILE A 29 -30.65 11.72 -6.97
C ILE A 29 -30.47 10.27 -6.49
N ASN A 30 -29.92 9.38 -7.31
CA ASN A 30 -29.53 8.04 -6.91
C ASN A 30 -28.00 7.98 -6.81
N PRO A 31 -27.43 7.54 -5.68
CA PRO A 31 -26.01 7.22 -5.62
C PRO A 31 -25.81 6.17 -6.70
N ILE A 32 -25.06 6.48 -7.75
CA ILE A 32 -24.81 5.53 -8.83
C ILE A 32 -23.93 4.42 -8.23
N ILE A 33 -24.60 3.45 -7.61
CA ILE A 33 -24.41 2.03 -7.80
C ILE A 33 -24.06 1.87 -9.29
N LEU A 34 -22.80 1.56 -9.59
CA LEU A 34 -22.31 0.82 -10.77
C LEU A 34 -20.85 1.23 -11.03
N ASN A 35 -19.92 0.39 -10.56
CA ASN A 35 -18.53 0.31 -11.02
C ASN A 35 -17.85 1.67 -11.19
N LEU A 36 -17.71 2.43 -10.10
CA LEU A 36 -16.86 3.60 -10.11
C LEU A 36 -15.43 3.15 -10.41
N THR A 37 -14.92 3.59 -11.56
CA THR A 37 -13.52 3.40 -11.91
C THR A 37 -12.65 4.25 -10.99
N PHE A 38 -11.38 3.88 -10.84
CA PHE A 38 -10.42 4.68 -10.09
C PHE A 38 -10.46 6.16 -10.49
N ASP A 39 -10.44 6.45 -11.80
CA ASP A 39 -10.44 7.81 -12.35
C ASP A 39 -11.61 8.66 -11.84
N LYS A 40 -12.82 8.08 -11.80
CA LYS A 40 -14.02 8.79 -11.31
C LYS A 40 -13.95 9.04 -9.81
N ILE A 41 -13.47 8.07 -9.04
CA ILE A 41 -13.32 8.23 -7.59
C ILE A 41 -12.29 9.31 -7.29
N ALA A 42 -11.14 9.28 -7.98
CA ALA A 42 -10.08 10.27 -7.86
C ALA A 42 -10.61 11.68 -8.18
N SER A 43 -11.33 11.84 -9.30
CA SER A 43 -11.94 13.11 -9.69
C SER A 43 -12.94 13.65 -8.66
N ILE A 44 -13.87 12.80 -8.19
CA ILE A 44 -14.85 13.20 -7.18
C ILE A 44 -14.14 13.57 -5.86
N LEU A 45 -13.09 12.84 -5.48
CA LEU A 45 -12.30 13.11 -4.28
C LEU A 45 -11.60 14.48 -4.37
N ARG A 46 -10.94 14.78 -5.50
CA ARG A 46 -10.28 16.07 -5.73
C ARG A 46 -11.28 17.22 -5.73
N ALA A 47 -12.37 17.10 -6.48
CA ALA A 47 -13.41 18.11 -6.59
C ALA A 47 -14.13 18.36 -5.26
N SER A 48 -14.54 17.31 -4.56
CA SER A 48 -15.25 17.44 -3.28
C SER A 48 -14.41 18.17 -2.23
N GLN A 49 -13.10 17.91 -2.16
CA GLN A 49 -12.19 18.65 -1.29
C GLN A 49 -12.02 20.11 -1.74
N LYS A 50 -11.86 20.36 -3.04
CA LYS A 50 -11.66 21.70 -3.59
C LYS A 50 -12.87 22.62 -3.36
N TYR A 51 -14.07 22.09 -3.54
CA TYR A 51 -15.32 22.85 -3.48
C TYR A 51 -16.08 22.70 -2.14
N GLY A 52 -15.57 21.91 -1.20
CA GLY A 52 -16.13 21.81 0.17
C GLY A 52 -17.37 20.91 0.31
N PHE A 53 -17.50 19.87 -0.51
CA PHE A 53 -18.60 18.90 -0.42
C PHE A 53 -18.24 17.70 0.45
N GLU A 54 -18.23 17.88 1.77
CA GLU A 54 -17.74 16.88 2.74
C GLU A 54 -18.43 15.51 2.62
N SER A 55 -19.76 15.47 2.52
CA SER A 55 -20.51 14.20 2.44
C SER A 55 -20.21 13.39 1.16
N ILE A 56 -19.96 14.08 0.05
CA ILE A 56 -19.56 13.45 -1.22
C ILE A 56 -18.12 12.96 -1.11
N GLY A 57 -17.25 13.76 -0.49
CA GLY A 57 -15.87 13.38 -0.20
C GLY A 57 -15.77 12.16 0.73
N ASP A 58 -16.66 12.04 1.72
CA ASP A 58 -16.75 10.84 2.57
C ASP A 58 -17.16 9.61 1.77
N ALA A 59 -18.16 9.73 0.89
CA ALA A 59 -18.58 8.63 0.03
C ALA A 59 -17.47 8.20 -0.94
N ALA A 60 -16.77 9.16 -1.55
CA ALA A 60 -15.64 8.88 -2.43
C ALA A 60 -14.49 8.18 -1.68
N ARG A 61 -14.19 8.59 -0.44
CA ARG A 61 -13.20 7.92 0.42
C ARG A 61 -13.60 6.49 0.75
N ALA A 62 -14.87 6.23 1.05
CA ALA A 62 -15.38 4.89 1.29
C ALA A 62 -15.21 4.00 0.04
N SER A 63 -15.61 4.48 -1.14
CA SER A 63 -15.40 3.74 -2.40
C SER A 63 -13.92 3.53 -2.73
N PHE A 64 -13.06 4.50 -2.39
CA PHE A 64 -11.61 4.35 -2.54
C PHE A 64 -11.05 3.24 -1.64
N GLN A 65 -11.54 3.11 -0.40
CA GLN A 65 -11.15 2.02 0.52
C GLN A 65 -11.60 0.65 0.03
N GLU A 66 -12.75 0.56 -0.64
CA GLU A 66 -13.22 -0.69 -1.26
C GLU A 66 -12.33 -1.13 -2.43
N LEU A 67 -11.75 -0.18 -3.18
CA LEU A 67 -10.78 -0.50 -4.23
C LEU A 67 -9.44 -1.00 -3.68
N TYR A 68 -9.02 -0.50 -2.52
CA TYR A 68 -7.71 -0.77 -1.91
C TYR A 68 -7.88 -1.30 -0.48
N PRO A 69 -8.38 -2.54 -0.32
CA PRO A 69 -8.67 -3.10 0.99
C PRO A 69 -7.41 -3.28 1.84
N SER A 70 -7.55 -3.01 3.14
CA SER A 70 -6.51 -3.24 4.14
C SER A 70 -6.53 -4.68 4.66
N ASP A 71 -6.45 -5.66 3.77
CA ASP A 71 -6.38 -7.09 4.12
C ASP A 71 -5.00 -7.64 3.72
N PRO A 72 -4.23 -8.23 4.66
CA PRO A 72 -2.95 -8.86 4.33
C PRO A 72 -3.05 -9.95 3.27
N PHE A 73 -4.22 -10.58 3.11
CA PHE A 73 -4.42 -11.66 2.15
C PHE A 73 -5.11 -11.21 0.86
N ALA A 74 -5.39 -9.91 0.71
CA ALA A 74 -5.89 -9.38 -0.56
C ALA A 74 -4.94 -9.73 -1.71
N GLU A 75 -5.49 -9.91 -2.91
CA GLU A 75 -4.68 -9.98 -4.11
C GLU A 75 -4.28 -8.56 -4.49
N PHE A 76 -3.07 -8.17 -4.07
CA PHE A 76 -2.45 -6.89 -4.43
C PHE A 76 -2.11 -6.81 -5.93
N ALA A 77 -1.94 -7.98 -6.56
CA ALA A 77 -1.65 -8.13 -7.97
C ALA A 77 -2.70 -7.42 -8.83
N ASN A 78 -2.21 -6.54 -9.70
CA ASN A 78 -2.96 -5.80 -10.73
C ASN A 78 -3.69 -4.53 -10.25
N TRP A 79 -3.34 -3.98 -9.09
CA TRP A 79 -3.79 -2.64 -8.74
C TRP A 79 -3.25 -1.63 -9.76
N LYS A 80 -4.16 -1.01 -10.51
CA LYS A 80 -3.81 0.00 -11.51
C LYS A 80 -3.62 1.34 -10.84
N ARG A 81 -2.66 2.13 -11.32
CA ARG A 81 -2.36 3.49 -10.82
C ARG A 81 -2.00 3.52 -9.33
N THR A 82 -1.29 2.51 -8.82
CA THR A 82 -0.88 2.40 -7.41
C THR A 82 -0.12 3.64 -6.91
N GLU A 83 0.74 4.25 -7.75
CA GLU A 83 1.45 5.48 -7.40
C GLU A 83 0.51 6.67 -7.19
N GLU A 84 -0.41 6.91 -8.13
CA GLU A 84 -1.44 7.95 -8.01
C GLU A 84 -2.35 7.66 -6.82
N ALA A 85 -2.75 6.40 -6.62
CA ALA A 85 -3.54 5.99 -5.48
C ALA A 85 -2.82 6.29 -4.15
N ALA A 86 -1.53 5.96 -4.02
CA ALA A 86 -0.75 6.25 -2.82
C ALA A 86 -0.66 7.76 -2.57
N LEU A 87 -0.41 8.55 -3.61
CA LEU A 87 -0.42 10.01 -3.54
C LEU A 87 -1.78 10.53 -3.01
N LEU A 88 -2.89 10.08 -3.58
CA LEU A 88 -4.24 10.49 -3.16
C LEU A 88 -4.53 10.05 -1.72
N SER A 89 -4.17 8.82 -1.34
CA SER A 89 -4.35 8.30 0.02
C SER A 89 -3.61 9.12 1.05
N VAL A 90 -2.36 9.51 0.75
CA VAL A 90 -1.61 10.40 1.62
C VAL A 90 -2.27 11.77 1.60
N LYS A 91 -2.40 12.43 0.45
CA LYS A 91 -2.95 13.79 0.28
C LYS A 91 -4.29 14.00 0.99
N TYR A 92 -5.21 13.05 0.85
CA TYR A 92 -6.56 13.10 1.40
C TYR A 92 -6.77 12.29 2.69
N PHE A 93 -5.68 11.83 3.33
CA PHE A 93 -5.70 11.14 4.62
C PHE A 93 -6.61 9.89 4.64
N ILE A 94 -6.55 9.07 3.59
CA ILE A 94 -7.30 7.79 3.50
C ILE A 94 -6.47 6.68 4.15
N GLU A 95 -6.29 6.78 5.46
CA GLU A 95 -5.31 6.01 6.25
C GLU A 95 -5.33 4.49 6.02
N PRO A 96 -6.48 3.79 5.98
CA PRO A 96 -6.50 2.34 5.81
C PRO A 96 -5.84 1.87 4.50
N THR A 97 -5.80 2.72 3.49
CA THR A 97 -5.26 2.36 2.17
C THR A 97 -3.76 2.62 2.02
N ILE A 98 -3.16 3.44 2.90
CA ILE A 98 -1.75 3.83 2.77
C ILE A 98 -0.84 2.61 2.89
N LYS A 99 -1.06 1.79 3.93
CA LYS A 99 -0.28 0.57 4.20
C LYS A 99 -0.26 -0.41 3.02
N PRO A 100 -1.41 -0.89 2.51
CA PRO A 100 -1.42 -1.81 1.38
C PRO A 100 -0.84 -1.18 0.10
N LEU A 101 -1.08 0.11 -0.15
CA LEU A 101 -0.55 0.79 -1.33
C LEU A 101 0.99 0.91 -1.29
N LEU A 102 1.55 1.33 -0.15
CA LEU A 102 3.02 1.39 0.01
C LEU A 102 3.66 0.01 -0.09
N TYR A 103 3.03 -1.01 0.52
CA TYR A 103 3.50 -2.39 0.38
C TYR A 103 3.51 -2.83 -1.09
N THR A 104 2.43 -2.56 -1.83
CA THR A 104 2.33 -2.87 -3.27
C THR A 104 3.38 -2.15 -4.10
N LEU A 105 3.66 -0.87 -3.81
CA LEU A 105 4.72 -0.12 -4.50
C LEU A 105 6.11 -0.74 -4.29
N ILE A 106 6.38 -1.24 -3.09
CA ILE A 106 7.64 -1.92 -2.76
C ILE A 106 7.74 -3.25 -3.51
N THR A 107 6.67 -4.05 -3.50
CA THR A 107 6.72 -5.43 -4.00
C THR A 107 6.51 -5.56 -5.50
N GLU A 108 5.64 -4.76 -6.12
CA GLU A 108 5.27 -4.95 -7.54
C GLU A 108 5.93 -3.94 -8.47
N VAL A 109 5.97 -2.68 -8.05
CA VAL A 109 6.55 -1.59 -8.88
C VAL A 109 8.06 -1.55 -8.74
N GLY A 110 8.61 -2.14 -7.67
CA GLY A 110 10.04 -2.06 -7.35
C GLY A 110 10.44 -0.64 -6.96
N LEU A 111 9.49 0.18 -6.49
CA LEU A 111 9.76 1.56 -6.13
C LEU A 111 10.71 1.58 -4.92
N GLY A 112 11.87 2.21 -5.09
CA GLY A 112 12.95 2.20 -4.09
C GLY A 112 14.10 1.23 -4.40
N LEU A 113 14.05 0.50 -5.53
CA LEU A 113 15.18 -0.21 -6.09
C LEU A 113 15.94 0.69 -7.06
N ASP A 114 16.86 1.53 -6.58
CA ASP A 114 17.85 2.15 -7.47
C ASP A 114 19.01 1.18 -7.67
N GLU A 115 19.21 0.71 -8.91
CA GLU A 115 20.33 -0.17 -9.28
C GLU A 115 21.71 0.46 -8.99
N ASN A 116 21.77 1.78 -8.80
CA ASN A 116 22.98 2.54 -8.53
C ASN A 116 23.20 2.86 -7.04
N GLU A 117 22.26 2.52 -6.16
CA GLU A 117 22.43 2.75 -4.72
C GLU A 117 23.34 1.69 -4.08
N ASP A 118 24.26 2.15 -3.23
CA ASP A 118 25.09 1.25 -2.43
C ASP A 118 24.19 0.52 -1.42
N PRO A 119 24.09 -0.82 -1.47
CA PRO A 119 23.27 -1.59 -0.53
C PRO A 119 23.75 -1.47 0.92
N ASN A 120 24.94 -0.91 1.16
CA ASN A 120 25.49 -0.64 2.50
C ASN A 120 25.37 0.84 2.91
N ALA A 121 24.71 1.69 2.11
CA ALA A 121 24.48 3.08 2.49
C ALA A 121 23.72 3.12 3.83
N PRO A 122 24.15 3.97 4.79
CA PRO A 122 23.45 4.09 6.05
C PRO A 122 22.03 4.60 5.80
N ILE A 123 21.05 3.75 6.10
CA ILE A 123 19.64 4.12 6.07
C ILE A 123 19.41 5.14 7.19
N ASN A 124 18.93 6.32 6.84
CA ASN A 124 18.56 7.32 7.84
C ASN A 124 17.31 6.84 8.58
N ASP A 125 17.46 6.38 9.82
CA ASP A 125 16.35 5.92 10.68
C ASP A 125 15.49 7.08 11.23
N GLN A 126 15.72 8.33 10.79
CA GLN A 126 14.84 9.42 11.16
C GLN A 126 13.44 9.23 10.55
N PRO A 127 12.37 9.45 11.33
CA PRO A 127 11.01 9.41 10.81
C PRO A 127 10.86 10.42 9.67
N LEU A 128 10.33 9.98 8.53
CA LEU A 128 10.03 10.88 7.41
C LEU A 128 8.91 11.85 7.81
N PRO A 129 9.18 13.15 8.01
CA PRO A 129 8.20 14.10 8.50
C PRO A 129 7.08 14.27 7.47
N ARG A 130 5.88 14.55 7.96
CA ARG A 130 4.70 14.84 7.14
C ARG A 130 4.11 16.17 7.56
N HIS A 131 3.77 17.01 6.58
CA HIS A 131 3.04 18.26 6.83
C HIS A 131 1.72 18.29 6.04
N LYS A 132 0.70 18.94 6.60
CA LYS A 132 -0.60 19.08 5.93
C LYS A 132 -0.54 19.98 4.68
N GLU A 133 0.53 20.76 4.56
CA GLU A 133 0.75 21.76 3.51
C GLU A 133 1.74 21.28 2.44
N ASP A 134 2.10 19.99 2.47
CA ASP A 134 3.03 19.42 1.49
C ASP A 134 2.42 19.48 0.07
N THR A 135 3.23 19.94 -0.87
CA THR A 135 2.91 19.89 -2.30
C THR A 135 2.92 18.44 -2.81
N ASP A 136 2.27 18.17 -3.95
CA ASP A 136 2.24 16.82 -4.53
C ASP A 136 3.66 16.28 -4.81
N LEU A 137 4.61 17.16 -5.16
CA LEU A 137 6.01 16.79 -5.34
C LEU A 137 6.67 16.34 -4.02
N GLN A 138 6.40 17.04 -2.93
CA GLN A 138 6.92 16.68 -1.60
C GLN A 138 6.28 15.38 -1.09
N ILE A 139 4.98 15.18 -1.31
CA ILE A 139 4.28 13.94 -0.96
C ILE A 139 4.87 12.77 -1.74
N ASN A 140 5.07 12.92 -3.06
CA ASN A 140 5.68 11.88 -3.89
C ASN A 140 7.11 11.54 -3.43
N ALA A 141 7.94 12.55 -3.16
CA ALA A 141 9.29 12.32 -2.62
C ALA A 141 9.23 11.54 -1.29
N ASN A 142 8.30 11.89 -0.40
CA ASN A 142 8.10 11.19 0.86
C ASN A 142 7.65 9.73 0.68
N ILE A 143 6.75 9.47 -0.28
CA ILE A 143 6.32 8.11 -0.64
C ILE A 143 7.51 7.28 -1.13
N VAL A 144 8.31 7.82 -2.05
CA VAL A 144 9.50 7.14 -2.57
C VAL A 144 10.50 6.84 -1.45
N ASP A 145 10.76 7.81 -0.57
CA ASP A 145 11.66 7.63 0.58
C ASP A 145 11.15 6.54 1.54
N ARG A 146 9.84 6.51 1.81
CA ARG A 146 9.21 5.46 2.64
C ARG A 146 9.30 4.10 1.98
N CYS A 147 9.06 4.00 0.67
CA CYS A 147 9.14 2.73 -0.06
C CYS A 147 10.58 2.19 -0.06
N ARG A 148 11.58 3.05 -0.29
CA ARG A 148 13.00 2.68 -0.20
C ARG A 148 13.39 2.22 1.20
N TYR A 149 13.06 3.00 2.23
CA TYR A 149 13.29 2.60 3.63
C TYR A 149 12.61 1.27 3.96
N GLY A 150 11.32 1.17 3.60
CA GLY A 150 10.48 0.00 3.83
C GLY A 150 11.04 -1.25 3.16
N PHE A 151 11.46 -1.16 1.89
CA PHE A 151 12.08 -2.25 1.15
C PHE A 151 13.26 -2.86 1.93
N HIS A 152 14.19 -2.02 2.38
CA HIS A 152 15.36 -2.48 3.13
C HIS A 152 14.97 -3.11 4.47
N LYS A 153 14.08 -2.46 5.24
CA LYS A 153 13.68 -2.96 6.57
C LYS A 153 12.87 -4.24 6.48
N ILE A 154 11.97 -4.36 5.50
CA ILE A 154 11.21 -5.57 5.20
C ILE A 154 12.18 -6.71 4.86
N THR A 155 13.10 -6.46 3.93
CA THR A 155 14.10 -7.46 3.51
C THR A 155 14.95 -7.90 4.69
N GLN A 156 15.44 -6.96 5.50
CA GLN A 156 16.23 -7.25 6.69
C GLN A 156 15.46 -8.07 7.73
N ALA A 157 14.19 -7.76 7.95
CA ALA A 157 13.34 -8.42 8.94
C ALA A 157 12.96 -9.84 8.51
N PHE A 158 12.62 -10.05 7.24
CA PHE A 158 12.08 -11.32 6.75
C PHE A 158 13.14 -12.31 6.25
N THR A 159 14.29 -11.83 5.78
CA THR A 159 15.38 -12.68 5.29
C THR A 159 15.73 -13.81 6.27
N PRO A 160 15.91 -13.58 7.59
CA PRO A 160 16.16 -14.67 8.53
C PRO A 160 15.10 -15.78 8.51
N SER A 161 13.81 -15.45 8.44
CA SER A 161 12.71 -16.43 8.36
C SER A 161 12.79 -17.28 7.09
N LEU A 162 13.21 -16.72 5.96
CA LEU A 162 13.36 -17.47 4.70
C LEU A 162 14.52 -18.44 4.70
N PHE A 163 15.63 -18.10 5.35
CA PHE A 163 16.86 -18.92 5.32
C PHE A 163 17.02 -19.85 6.52
N GLN A 164 16.12 -19.79 7.50
CA GLN A 164 16.10 -20.70 8.64
C GLN A 164 14.99 -21.73 8.46
N PRO A 165 15.31 -22.99 8.12
CA PRO A 165 14.29 -24.02 8.00
C PRO A 165 13.59 -24.22 9.35
N THR A 166 12.29 -24.49 9.30
CA THR A 166 11.53 -24.85 10.51
C THR A 166 12.08 -26.14 11.13
N ASN A 167 11.89 -26.31 12.45
CA ASN A 167 12.53 -27.31 13.32
C ASN A 167 12.28 -28.82 13.01
N SER A 168 11.83 -29.19 11.81
CA SER A 168 11.70 -30.60 11.42
C SER A 168 12.76 -30.99 10.40
N ASP A 169 13.44 -32.12 10.64
CA ASP A 169 14.51 -32.62 9.77
C ASP A 169 14.05 -32.85 8.31
N ILE A 170 12.79 -33.25 8.12
CA ILE A 170 12.19 -33.44 6.78
C ILE A 170 12.08 -32.11 6.05
N LEU A 171 11.56 -31.06 6.72
CA LEU A 171 11.47 -29.72 6.14
C LEU A 171 12.87 -29.17 5.87
N ALA A 172 13.81 -29.32 6.81
CA ALA A 172 15.19 -28.86 6.62
C ALA A 172 15.87 -29.48 5.40
N GLY A 173 15.62 -30.76 5.11
CA GLY A 173 16.18 -31.46 3.96
C GLY A 173 15.66 -30.97 2.60
N ARG A 174 14.47 -30.35 2.54
CA ARG A 174 13.83 -29.88 1.30
C ARG A 174 13.69 -28.37 1.20
N TRP A 175 13.92 -27.66 2.29
CA TRP A 175 13.70 -26.21 2.39
C TRP A 175 14.49 -25.42 1.35
N SER A 176 15.74 -25.82 1.11
CA SER A 176 16.59 -25.13 0.13
C SER A 176 15.96 -25.17 -1.27
N ASP A 177 15.50 -26.34 -1.70
CA ASP A 177 15.00 -26.54 -3.06
C ASP A 177 13.60 -25.94 -3.27
N LEU A 178 12.75 -26.03 -2.24
CA LEU A 178 11.33 -25.65 -2.33
C LEU A 178 11.05 -24.22 -1.88
N VAL A 179 11.91 -23.63 -1.05
CA VAL A 179 11.70 -22.29 -0.50
C VAL A 179 12.84 -21.36 -0.85
N VAL A 180 14.09 -21.71 -0.54
CA VAL A 180 15.23 -20.78 -0.69
C VAL A 180 15.53 -20.48 -2.16
N ILE A 181 15.64 -21.50 -3.02
CA ILE A 181 15.93 -21.29 -4.44
C ILE A 181 14.80 -20.49 -5.12
N PRO A 182 13.51 -20.85 -4.97
CA PRO A 182 12.42 -20.01 -5.47
C PRO A 182 12.42 -18.59 -4.90
N ALA A 183 12.74 -18.43 -3.60
CA ALA A 183 12.81 -17.13 -2.98
C ALA A 183 13.85 -16.20 -3.63
N LEU A 184 14.99 -16.75 -4.02
CA LEU A 184 16.04 -16.03 -4.75
C LEU A 184 15.61 -15.70 -6.19
N GLN A 185 14.86 -16.59 -6.84
CA GLN A 185 14.40 -16.39 -8.22
C GLN A 185 13.26 -15.38 -8.34
N HIS A 186 12.42 -15.28 -7.31
CA HIS A 186 11.20 -14.46 -7.30
C HIS A 186 11.26 -13.29 -6.31
N SER A 187 12.44 -12.97 -5.78
CA SER A 187 12.66 -11.88 -4.83
C SER A 187 11.74 -11.93 -3.60
N TRP A 188 11.45 -13.14 -3.08
CA TRP A 188 10.54 -13.32 -1.94
C TRP A 188 11.02 -12.66 -0.65
N ALA A 189 12.33 -12.38 -0.54
CA ALA A 189 12.91 -11.69 0.61
C ALA A 189 12.30 -10.29 0.84
N SER A 190 11.91 -9.60 -0.24
CA SER A 190 11.23 -8.31 -0.17
C SER A 190 9.70 -8.42 -0.23
N MET A 191 9.15 -9.63 -0.35
CA MET A 191 7.70 -9.87 -0.50
C MET A 191 7.19 -10.90 0.53
N PRO A 192 7.24 -10.62 1.85
CA PRO A 192 7.05 -11.64 2.88
C PRO A 192 5.70 -12.33 2.86
N ILE A 193 4.64 -11.56 2.65
CA ILE A 193 3.28 -12.06 2.64
C ILE A 193 3.04 -12.93 1.40
N GLN A 194 3.55 -12.49 0.24
CA GLN A 194 3.49 -13.28 -0.98
C GLN A 194 4.32 -14.58 -0.83
N ALA A 195 5.51 -14.49 -0.25
CA ALA A 195 6.37 -15.64 0.02
C ALA A 195 5.67 -16.67 0.90
N LEU A 196 5.10 -16.25 2.03
CA LEU A 196 4.35 -17.13 2.93
C LEU A 196 3.12 -17.75 2.23
N ARG A 197 2.44 -17.00 1.36
CA ARG A 197 1.34 -17.54 0.54
C ARG A 197 1.83 -18.62 -0.43
N GLU A 198 2.98 -18.44 -1.09
CA GLU A 198 3.53 -19.45 -2.00
C GLU A 198 4.06 -20.68 -1.25
N ILE A 199 4.72 -20.49 -0.10
CA ILE A 199 5.18 -21.58 0.77
C ILE A 199 4.01 -22.47 1.22
N ARG A 200 2.87 -21.86 1.54
CA ARG A 200 1.63 -22.57 1.92
C ARG A 200 1.02 -23.41 0.79
N LYS A 201 1.27 -23.08 -0.48
CA LYS A 201 0.75 -23.82 -1.63
C LYS A 201 1.53 -25.11 -1.93
N ILE A 202 2.70 -25.29 -1.34
CA ILE A 202 3.53 -26.48 -1.54
C ILE A 202 2.82 -27.69 -0.93
N ASP A 203 2.78 -28.81 -1.66
CA ASP A 203 2.27 -30.08 -1.15
C ASP A 203 3.27 -30.73 -0.19
N TRP A 204 3.32 -30.21 1.03
CA TRP A 204 4.22 -30.71 2.07
C TRP A 204 3.95 -32.17 2.43
N ALA A 205 2.74 -32.68 2.20
CA ALA A 205 2.43 -34.08 2.44
C ALA A 205 3.11 -34.99 1.41
N ALA A 206 3.16 -34.59 0.14
CA ALA A 206 3.93 -35.28 -0.90
C ALA A 206 5.45 -35.28 -0.61
N GLU A 207 5.94 -34.26 0.08
CA GLU A 207 7.35 -34.16 0.52
C GLU A 207 7.65 -34.92 1.83
N GLY A 208 6.67 -35.65 2.38
CA GLY A 208 6.85 -36.54 3.53
C GLY A 208 6.51 -35.92 4.89
N VAL A 209 5.92 -34.72 4.92
CA VAL A 209 5.42 -34.10 6.15
C VAL A 209 4.10 -34.74 6.57
N CYS A 210 3.95 -35.00 7.85
CA CYS A 210 2.74 -35.64 8.37
C CYS A 210 1.51 -34.73 8.23
N GLY A 211 0.31 -35.29 7.99
CA GLY A 211 -0.89 -34.47 7.74
C GLY A 211 -1.22 -33.47 8.86
N THR A 212 -1.06 -33.84 10.13
CA THR A 212 -1.23 -32.92 11.27
C THR A 212 -0.15 -31.84 11.32
N CYS A 213 1.07 -32.18 10.91
CA CYS A 213 2.20 -31.27 10.81
C CYS A 213 1.95 -30.23 9.70
N CYS A 214 1.39 -30.64 8.55
CA CYS A 214 1.00 -29.73 7.47
C CYS A 214 -0.05 -28.72 7.92
N LEU A 215 -1.10 -29.18 8.61
CA LEU A 215 -2.15 -28.28 9.13
C LEU A 215 -1.59 -27.27 10.14
N GLN A 216 -0.75 -27.73 11.08
CA GLN A 216 -0.11 -26.82 12.04
C GLN A 216 0.78 -25.80 11.33
N LYS A 217 1.55 -26.21 10.32
CA LYS A 217 2.42 -25.32 9.56
C LYS A 217 1.65 -24.29 8.73
N ASP A 218 0.52 -24.68 8.14
CA ASP A 218 -0.35 -23.74 7.44
C ASP A 218 -0.84 -22.61 8.36
N GLU A 219 -1.28 -22.96 9.57
CA GLU A 219 -1.69 -21.99 10.59
C GLU A 219 -0.50 -21.16 11.10
N ASP A 220 0.67 -21.76 11.32
CA ASP A 220 1.89 -21.05 11.72
C ASP A 220 2.25 -19.96 10.69
N TRP A 221 2.28 -20.30 9.40
CA TRP A 221 2.62 -19.35 8.33
C TRP A 221 1.55 -18.30 8.10
N LYS A 222 0.26 -18.65 8.26
CA LYS A 222 -0.82 -17.67 8.24
C LYS A 222 -0.66 -16.65 9.37
N LYS A 223 -0.38 -17.12 10.58
CA LYS A 223 -0.13 -16.26 11.74
C LYS A 223 1.11 -15.40 11.54
N GLU A 224 2.18 -15.96 11.00
CA GLU A 224 3.40 -15.20 10.67
C GLU A 224 3.11 -14.07 9.66
N ALA A 225 2.27 -14.33 8.65
CA ALA A 225 1.87 -13.30 7.70
C ALA A 225 1.04 -12.18 8.34
N GLU A 226 0.12 -12.51 9.25
CA GLU A 226 -0.67 -11.54 10.03
C GLU A 226 0.23 -10.71 10.97
N GLU A 227 1.15 -11.37 11.69
CA GLU A 227 2.12 -10.70 12.56
C GLU A 227 3.06 -9.79 11.77
N PHE A 228 3.50 -10.20 10.58
CA PHE A 228 4.32 -9.39 9.71
C PHE A 228 3.53 -8.20 9.15
N TRP A 229 2.26 -8.39 8.80
CA TRP A 229 1.38 -7.30 8.38
C TRP A 229 1.30 -6.23 9.46
N GLU A 230 1.07 -6.59 10.72
CA GLU A 230 1.06 -5.60 11.81
C GLU A 230 2.40 -4.86 11.95
N GLN A 231 3.54 -5.56 11.78
CA GLN A 231 4.87 -4.94 11.81
C GLN A 231 5.11 -3.93 10.68
N LEU A 232 4.40 -4.03 9.55
CA LEU A 232 4.57 -3.09 8.43
C LEU A 232 4.29 -1.65 8.83
N ASP A 233 3.49 -1.37 9.85
CA ASP A 233 3.24 0.01 10.31
C ASP A 233 4.56 0.67 10.75
N ASP A 234 5.36 -0.06 11.53
CA ASP A 234 6.68 0.38 11.98
C ASP A 234 7.70 0.36 10.84
N LEU A 235 7.72 -0.70 10.03
CA LEU A 235 8.67 -0.86 8.92
C LEU A 235 8.48 0.18 7.82
N LEU A 236 7.25 0.68 7.62
CA LEU A 236 6.92 1.71 6.63
C LEU A 236 6.88 3.12 7.23
N GLN A 237 7.24 3.26 8.51
CA GLN A 237 7.16 4.52 9.26
C GLN A 237 5.79 5.20 9.11
N LEU A 238 4.71 4.42 9.15
CA LEU A 238 3.37 4.99 9.19
C LEU A 238 3.25 5.66 10.57
N PRO A 239 3.14 7.00 10.65
CA PRO A 239 2.98 7.63 11.94
C PRO A 239 1.76 7.05 12.66
N ASP A 240 1.73 7.17 13.99
CA ASP A 240 0.53 6.99 14.83
C ASP A 240 -0.57 7.97 14.35
N TYR A 241 -1.18 7.70 13.20
CA TYR A 241 -2.34 8.40 12.67
C TYR A 241 -3.48 8.40 13.70
N LYS A 242 -3.52 7.34 14.52
CA LYS A 242 -4.38 7.14 15.69
C LYS A 242 -4.31 8.24 16.75
N LYS A 243 -3.26 9.08 16.84
CA LYS A 243 -3.16 10.13 17.87
C LYS A 243 -3.71 11.50 17.48
N SER A 244 -4.04 11.73 16.20
CA SER A 244 -4.53 13.04 15.75
C SER A 244 -6.05 13.23 15.78
N ASN A 245 -6.82 12.14 15.97
CA ASN A 245 -8.29 12.19 16.15
C ASN A 245 -8.76 12.31 17.60
N VAL A 246 -7.87 12.37 18.59
CA VAL A 246 -8.23 12.51 20.01
C VAL A 246 -8.39 13.99 20.45
N PHE A 247 -8.10 14.96 19.58
CA PHE A 247 -8.25 16.40 19.87
C PHE A 247 -9.25 17.15 18.98
N ARG A 248 -10.30 16.46 18.49
CA ARG A 248 -11.50 17.12 17.97
C ARG A 248 -12.76 16.40 18.47
N GLY A 249 -13.03 16.60 19.76
CA GLY A 249 -14.39 16.55 20.33
C GLY A 249 -14.77 17.95 20.79
#